data_AF-H8MQD7-F1
#
_entry.id   AF-H8MQD7-F1
#
_cell.length_a   1.000
_cell.length_b   1.000
_cell.length_c   1.000
_cell.angle_alpha   90.00
_cell.angle_beta   90.00
_cell.angle_gamma   90.00
#
_symmetry.space_group_name_H-M   'P 1'
#
loop_
_entity.id
_entity.type
_entity.pdbx_description
1 polymer ?
#
loop_
_entity_poly.entity_id
_entity_poly.type
_entity_poly.pdbx_seq_one_letter_code
_entity_poly.pdbx_strand_id
1 'polypeptide(L)'
;MLHEAFYLIRTKPTVLAQAAALGLGDVEWLVEPQLWRKGEPDRSPWNREEHLVQMKLLFLAWLRSEYGGQPEYERLFGALPLSVESFDQGWMVERFYFPEPVSEIEKALKPEVVQALRETGHPNVDGWISELRQRK
;
A
#
# COMPACT_ATOMS: atom_id res chain seq x y z
N MET A 1 -4.82 -19.83 -14.44
CA MET A 1 -5.78 -18.86 -13.89
C MET A 1 -5.02 -17.54 -13.72
N LEU A 2 -5.71 -16.44 -13.43
CA LEU A 2 -5.06 -15.21 -12.96
C LEU A 2 -5.37 -15.10 -11.47
N HIS A 3 -4.35 -14.81 -10.67
CA HIS A 3 -4.48 -14.46 -9.27
C HIS A 3 -4.32 -12.96 -9.12
N GLU A 4 -5.18 -12.34 -8.32
CA GLU A 4 -5.09 -10.91 -8.04
C GLU A 4 -3.97 -10.64 -7.03
N ALA A 5 -3.02 -9.82 -7.44
CA ALA A 5 -2.00 -9.25 -6.58
C ALA A 5 -2.27 -7.76 -6.38
N PHE A 6 -2.07 -7.31 -5.14
CA PHE A 6 -2.21 -5.92 -4.74
C PHE A 6 -0.83 -5.36 -4.37
N TYR A 7 -0.57 -4.15 -4.81
CA TYR A 7 0.68 -3.43 -4.57
C TYR A 7 0.39 -2.12 -3.88
N LEU A 8 0.85 -1.98 -2.64
CA LEU A 8 0.72 -0.76 -1.87
C LEU A 8 2.04 0.00 -1.93
N ILE A 9 2.00 1.15 -2.59
CA ILE A 9 3.16 2.01 -2.78
C ILE A 9 3.02 3.21 -1.84
N ARG A 10 4.05 3.47 -1.05
CA ARG A 10 4.09 4.56 -0.07
C ARG A 10 5.35 5.39 -0.24
N THR A 11 5.21 6.70 -0.20
CA THR A 11 6.35 7.61 -0.15
C THR A 11 7.10 7.43 1.17
N LYS A 12 8.43 7.42 1.11
CA LYS A 12 9.26 7.31 2.32
C LYS A 12 9.19 8.59 3.14
N PRO A 13 9.26 8.50 4.48
CA PRO A 13 9.28 9.67 5.36
C PRO A 13 10.37 10.69 5.02
N THR A 14 11.51 10.22 4.49
CA THR A 14 12.62 11.09 4.07
C THR A 14 12.23 12.02 2.92
N VAL A 15 11.46 11.54 1.94
CA VAL A 15 10.98 12.37 0.83
C VAL A 15 9.90 13.33 1.32
N LEU A 16 9.00 12.88 2.19
CA LEU A 16 7.99 13.75 2.80
C LEU A 16 8.65 14.90 3.59
N ALA A 17 9.71 14.61 4.34
CA ALA A 17 10.48 15.62 5.06
C ALA A 17 11.18 16.60 4.10
N GLN A 18 11.73 16.12 2.99
CA GLN A 18 12.31 16.98 1.95
C GLN A 18 11.26 17.89 1.30
N ALA A 19 10.09 17.35 0.98
CA ALA A 19 8.97 18.12 0.44
C ALA A 19 8.51 19.21 1.41
N ALA A 20 8.34 18.88 2.69
CA ALA A 20 8.00 19.85 3.73
C ALA A 20 9.08 20.95 3.85
N ALA A 21 10.36 20.60 3.80
CA ALA A 21 11.47 21.57 3.83
C ALA A 21 11.49 22.51 2.61
N LEU A 22 10.95 22.05 1.47
CA LEU A 22 10.78 22.84 0.25
C LEU A 22 9.47 23.66 0.22
N GLY A 23 8.63 23.54 1.26
CA GLY A 23 7.32 24.19 1.34
C GLY A 23 6.24 23.51 0.50
N LEU A 24 6.41 22.23 0.18
CA LEU A 24 5.48 21.41 -0.58
C LEU A 24 4.61 20.60 0.39
N GLY A 25 3.57 21.24 0.96
CA GLY A 25 2.82 20.70 2.10
C GLY A 25 1.71 19.70 1.77
N ASP A 26 1.03 19.86 0.64
CA ASP A 26 -0.23 19.17 0.36
C ASP A 26 -0.27 18.55 -1.05
N VAL A 27 0.84 17.93 -1.44
CA VAL A 27 0.93 17.25 -2.74
C VAL A 27 0.28 15.87 -2.61
N GLU A 28 -0.97 15.74 -3.02
CA GLU A 28 -1.79 14.52 -2.86
C GLU A 28 -1.07 13.25 -3.36
N TRP A 29 -0.52 13.29 -4.57
CA TRP A 29 0.21 12.17 -5.17
C TRP A 29 1.50 11.80 -4.42
N LEU A 30 2.01 12.69 -3.58
CA LEU A 30 3.18 12.45 -2.73
C LEU A 30 2.80 11.88 -1.37
N VAL A 31 1.72 12.38 -0.77
CA VAL A 31 1.31 12.03 0.60
C VAL A 31 0.45 10.78 0.65
N GLU A 32 -0.41 10.58 -0.35
CA GLU A 32 -1.37 9.48 -0.35
C GLU A 32 -0.78 8.15 -0.84
N PRO A 33 -0.95 7.05 -0.08
CA PRO A 33 -0.58 5.72 -0.53
C PRO A 33 -1.32 5.32 -1.81
N GLN A 34 -0.60 4.73 -2.77
CA GLN A 34 -1.17 4.24 -4.02
C GLN A 34 -1.39 2.74 -3.96
N LEU A 35 -2.64 2.30 -4.12
CA LEU A 35 -2.98 0.88 -4.16
C LEU A 35 -3.26 0.45 -5.61
N TRP A 36 -2.39 -0.38 -6.17
CA TRP A 36 -2.54 -0.91 -7.52
C TRP A 36 -2.92 -2.38 -7.49
N ARG A 37 -3.70 -2.80 -8.48
CA ARG A 37 -4.06 -4.20 -8.69
C ARG A 37 -3.45 -4.72 -9.99
N LYS A 38 -3.01 -5.97 -9.98
CA LYS A 38 -2.52 -6.67 -11.17
C LYS A 38 -3.00 -8.11 -11.18
N GLY A 39 -3.55 -8.55 -12.30
CA GLY A 39 -3.78 -9.97 -12.54
C GLY A 39 -2.46 -10.64 -12.91
N GLU A 40 -2.07 -11.67 -12.16
CA GLU A 40 -0.84 -12.42 -12.40
C GLU A 40 -1.13 -13.88 -12.73
N PRO A 41 -0.50 -14.44 -13.78
CA PRO A 41 -0.73 -15.83 -14.13
C PRO A 41 -0.11 -16.78 -13.11
N ASP A 42 -0.83 -17.84 -12.74
CA ASP A 42 -0.33 -18.86 -11.80
C ASP A 42 0.99 -19.49 -12.28
N ARG A 43 1.19 -19.49 -13.61
CA ARG A 43 2.42 -19.91 -14.28
C ARG A 43 3.06 -18.70 -14.94
N SER A 44 3.63 -17.84 -14.12
CA SER A 44 4.49 -16.74 -14.55
C SER A 44 5.94 -17.25 -14.61
N PRO A 45 6.73 -16.88 -15.64
CA PRO A 45 8.18 -17.04 -15.57
C PRO A 45 8.80 -16.10 -14.52
N TRP A 46 8.03 -15.10 -14.06
CA TRP A 46 8.49 -14.12 -13.10
C TRP A 46 8.23 -14.54 -11.67
N ASN A 47 9.28 -14.43 -10.86
CA ASN A 47 9.20 -14.60 -9.42
C ASN A 47 8.68 -13.31 -8.74
N ARG A 48 8.52 -13.39 -7.42
CA ARG A 48 8.02 -12.28 -6.60
C ARG A 48 8.86 -11.00 -6.74
N GLU A 49 10.18 -11.11 -6.78
CA GLU A 49 11.08 -9.95 -6.86
C GLU A 49 11.00 -9.29 -8.24
N GLU A 50 10.94 -10.08 -9.30
CA GLU A 50 10.79 -9.57 -10.68
C GLU A 50 9.45 -8.83 -10.85
N HIS A 51 8.39 -9.34 -10.23
CA HIS A 51 7.11 -8.65 -10.15
C HIS A 51 7.19 -7.31 -9.40
N LEU A 52 7.93 -7.24 -8.29
CA LEU A 52 8.18 -5.99 -7.58
C LEU A 52 8.98 -5.00 -8.45
N VAL A 53 10.05 -5.45 -9.10
CA VAL A 53 10.87 -4.61 -10.00
C VAL A 53 10.01 -3.99 -11.10
N GLN A 54 9.10 -4.76 -11.71
CA GLN A 54 8.15 -4.23 -12.69
C GLN A 54 7.30 -3.11 -12.10
N MET A 55 6.74 -3.29 -10.90
CA MET A 55 5.88 -2.27 -10.29
C MET A 55 6.66 -1.01 -9.92
N LYS A 56 7.90 -1.13 -9.44
CA LYS A 56 8.77 0.02 -9.15
C LYS A 56 8.99 0.87 -10.40
N LEU A 57 9.36 0.22 -11.51
CA LEU A 57 9.62 0.92 -12.77
C LEU A 57 8.35 1.51 -13.37
N LEU A 58 7.23 0.78 -13.34
CA LEU A 58 5.94 1.29 -13.80
C LEU A 58 5.47 2.48 -12.97
N PHE A 59 5.67 2.44 -11.65
CA PHE A 59 5.32 3.55 -10.77
C PHE A 59 6.11 4.81 -11.11
N LEU A 60 7.44 4.73 -11.27
CA LEU A 60 8.23 5.91 -11.65
C LEU A 60 7.86 6.43 -13.04
N ALA A 61 7.62 5.54 -14.00
CA ALA A 61 7.22 5.92 -15.35
C ALA A 61 5.85 6.63 -15.34
N TRP A 62 4.88 6.10 -14.60
CA TRP A 62 3.57 6.72 -14.40
C TRP A 62 3.68 8.06 -13.68
N LEU A 63 4.41 8.12 -12.57
CA LEU A 63 4.58 9.34 -11.77
C LEU A 63 5.16 10.48 -12.63
N ARG A 64 6.19 10.18 -13.43
CA ARG A 64 6.76 11.14 -14.38
C ARG A 64 5.78 11.49 -15.51
N SER A 65 5.04 10.52 -16.04
CA SER A 65 4.06 10.76 -17.11
C SER A 65 2.96 11.71 -16.67
N GLU A 66 2.40 11.51 -15.48
CA GLU A 66 1.28 12.29 -14.97
C GLU A 66 1.71 13.63 -14.36
N TYR A 67 2.82 13.64 -13.62
CA TYR A 67 3.21 14.78 -12.79
C TYR A 67 4.54 15.42 -13.20
N GLY A 68 5.24 14.88 -14.20
CA GLY A 68 6.59 15.31 -14.56
C GLY A 68 6.73 16.77 -15.01
N GLY A 69 5.64 17.38 -15.47
CA GLY A 69 5.59 18.81 -15.81
C GLY A 69 5.13 19.72 -14.67
N GLN A 70 4.86 19.18 -13.48
CA GLN A 70 4.47 19.98 -12.32
C GLN A 70 5.71 20.56 -11.61
N PRO A 71 5.68 21.84 -11.18
CA PRO A 71 6.79 22.45 -10.47
C PRO A 71 7.24 21.68 -9.22
N GLU A 72 6.31 21.06 -8.51
CA GLU A 72 6.55 20.26 -7.31
C GLU A 72 7.37 19.01 -7.63
N TYR A 73 7.03 18.32 -8.73
CA TYR A 73 7.78 17.18 -9.21
C TYR A 73 9.19 17.59 -9.65
N GLU A 74 9.31 18.68 -10.42
CA GLU A 74 10.62 19.17 -10.88
C GLU A 74 11.53 19.55 -9.71
N ARG A 75 10.98 20.19 -8.66
CA ARG A 75 11.74 20.58 -7.46
C ARG A 75 12.18 19.40 -6.61
N LEU A 76 11.39 18.32 -6.56
CA LEU A 76 11.71 17.15 -5.75
C LEU A 76 12.58 16.13 -6.48
N PHE A 77 12.19 15.82 -7.71
CA PHE A 77 12.74 14.69 -8.46
C PHE A 77 13.48 15.15 -9.72
N GLY A 78 13.06 16.24 -10.35
CA GLY A 78 13.72 16.76 -11.55
C GLY A 78 14.02 15.66 -12.58
N ALA A 79 15.29 15.52 -12.94
CA ALA A 79 15.77 14.48 -13.86
C ALA A 79 16.02 13.10 -13.19
N LEU A 80 15.25 12.74 -12.14
CA LEU A 80 15.38 11.47 -11.42
C LEU A 80 15.34 10.27 -12.38
N PRO A 81 16.39 9.43 -12.48
CA PRO A 81 16.38 8.27 -13.37
C PRO A 81 15.21 7.31 -13.14
N LEU A 82 14.72 6.65 -14.20
CA LEU A 82 13.70 5.60 -14.07
C LEU A 82 14.38 4.27 -13.75
N SER A 83 14.85 4.13 -12.50
CA SER A 83 15.58 2.94 -12.04
C SER A 83 15.03 2.40 -10.73
N VAL A 84 15.33 1.13 -10.42
CA VAL A 84 14.91 0.50 -9.17
C VAL A 84 15.53 1.22 -7.97
N GLU A 85 16.78 1.65 -8.09
CA GLU A 85 17.50 2.40 -7.05
C GLU A 85 16.83 3.75 -6.79
N SER A 86 16.38 4.43 -7.84
CA SER A 86 15.67 5.71 -7.72
C SER A 86 14.32 5.52 -7.03
N PHE A 87 13.62 4.42 -7.34
CA PHE A 87 12.41 4.05 -6.61
C PHE A 87 12.73 3.79 -5.14
N ASP A 88 13.75 2.98 -4.87
CA ASP A 88 14.11 2.55 -3.52
C ASP A 88 14.64 3.69 -2.64
N GLN A 89 15.06 4.81 -3.22
CA GLN A 89 15.35 6.03 -2.45
C GLN A 89 14.08 6.77 -2.02
N GLY A 90 13.05 6.78 -2.87
CA GLY A 90 11.88 7.61 -2.65
C GLY A 90 10.65 6.91 -2.06
N TRP A 91 10.48 5.62 -2.34
CA TRP A 91 9.25 4.88 -2.08
C TRP A 91 9.50 3.49 -1.51
N MET A 92 8.44 2.92 -0.95
CA MET A 92 8.34 1.52 -0.54
C MET A 92 7.19 0.88 -1.30
N VAL A 93 7.32 -0.40 -1.63
CA VAL A 93 6.24 -1.19 -2.21
C VAL A 93 6.05 -2.47 -1.42
N GLU A 94 4.83 -2.70 -0.97
CA GLU A 94 4.40 -3.94 -0.35
C GLU A 94 3.48 -4.69 -1.31
N ARG A 95 3.59 -6.01 -1.32
CA ARG A 95 2.84 -6.86 -2.24
C ARG A 95 2.07 -7.91 -1.48
N PHE A 96 0.78 -7.98 -1.75
CA PHE A 96 -0.18 -8.86 -1.10
C PHE A 96 -0.84 -9.75 -2.14
N TYR A 97 -1.09 -11.00 -1.76
CA TYR A 97 -1.99 -11.89 -2.48
C TYR A 97 -3.20 -12.15 -1.60
N PHE A 98 -4.37 -12.28 -2.22
CA PHE A 98 -5.57 -12.82 -1.57
C PHE A 98 -5.81 -12.28 -0.15
N PRO A 99 -6.09 -10.98 0.03
CA PRO A 99 -6.61 -10.53 1.33
C PRO A 99 -7.91 -11.31 1.60
N GLU A 100 -7.90 -12.20 2.59
CA GLU A 100 -9.11 -12.87 3.04
C GLU A 100 -10.14 -11.81 3.40
N PRO A 101 -11.40 -11.91 2.93
CA PRO A 101 -12.44 -10.98 3.35
C PRO A 101 -12.53 -10.96 4.87
N VAL A 102 -12.69 -9.78 5.46
CA VAL A 102 -12.83 -9.64 6.92
C VAL A 102 -13.92 -10.57 7.45
N SER A 103 -15.00 -10.78 6.69
CA SER A 103 -16.06 -11.74 7.03
C SER A 103 -15.60 -13.18 7.15
N GLU A 104 -14.64 -13.63 6.34
CA GLU A 104 -14.07 -14.98 6.44
C GLU A 104 -13.11 -15.08 7.62
N ILE A 105 -12.32 -14.03 7.87
CA ILE A 105 -11.46 -13.95 9.07
C ILE A 105 -12.32 -14.03 10.34
N GLU A 106 -13.40 -13.24 10.40
CA GLU A 106 -14.34 -13.25 11.54
C GLU A 106 -14.92 -14.65 11.80
N LYS A 107 -15.29 -15.39 10.74
CA LYS A 107 -15.81 -16.76 10.84
C LYS A 107 -14.76 -17.77 11.30
N ALA A 108 -13.49 -17.53 10.96
CA ALA A 108 -12.38 -18.41 11.31
C ALA A 108 -11.91 -18.23 12.76
N LEU A 109 -12.34 -17.17 13.46
CA LEU A 109 -11.96 -16.92 14.84
C LEU A 109 -12.49 -18.01 15.77
N LYS A 110 -11.60 -18.59 16.56
CA LYS A 110 -12.00 -19.57 17.58
C LYS A 110 -12.71 -18.86 18.74
N PRO A 111 -13.76 -19.46 19.33
CA PRO A 111 -14.52 -18.84 20.41
C PRO A 111 -13.65 -18.36 21.57
N GLU A 112 -12.65 -19.14 21.97
CA GLU A 112 -11.73 -18.78 23.06
C GLU A 112 -10.91 -17.52 22.78
N VAL A 113 -10.57 -17.25 21.51
CA VAL A 113 -9.85 -16.04 21.10
C VAL A 113 -10.78 -14.83 21.13
N VAL A 114 -12.03 -15.00 20.69
CA VAL A 114 -13.04 -13.93 20.72
C VAL A 114 -13.37 -13.53 22.17
N GLN A 115 -13.45 -14.49 23.09
CA GLN A 115 -13.67 -14.21 24.52
C GLN A 115 -12.49 -13.47 25.16
N ALA A 116 -11.27 -13.63 24.63
CA ALA A 116 -10.08 -12.93 25.13
C ALA A 116 -9.96 -11.47 24.68
N LEU A 117 -10.77 -11.02 23.71
CA LEU A 117 -10.82 -9.61 23.30
C LEU A 117 -11.21 -8.75 24.50
N ARG A 118 -10.59 -7.57 24.64
CA ARG A 118 -10.89 -6.63 25.72
C ARG A 118 -11.69 -5.46 25.16
N GLU A 119 -12.56 -4.90 26.01
CA GLU A 119 -13.21 -3.64 25.70
C GLU A 119 -12.16 -2.54 25.50
N THR A 120 -12.45 -1.68 24.54
CA THR A 120 -11.58 -0.61 24.05
C THR A 120 -11.97 0.74 24.64
N GLY A 121 -13.17 0.86 25.22
CA GLY A 121 -13.77 2.11 25.66
C GLY A 121 -14.45 2.90 24.54
N HIS A 122 -14.50 2.34 23.32
CA HIS A 122 -15.23 2.90 22.20
C HIS A 122 -16.58 2.18 22.03
N PRO A 123 -17.74 2.81 22.32
CA PRO A 123 -19.02 2.12 22.40
C PRO A 123 -19.39 1.29 21.15
N ASN A 124 -19.08 1.80 19.95
CA ASN A 124 -19.35 1.10 18.70
C ASN A 124 -18.48 -0.15 18.52
N VAL A 125 -17.21 -0.09 18.94
CA VAL A 125 -16.28 -1.23 18.85
C VAL A 125 -16.63 -2.26 19.92
N ASP A 126 -16.98 -1.82 21.12
CA ASP A 126 -17.34 -2.70 22.23
C ASP A 126 -18.70 -3.39 21.98
N GLY A 127 -19.62 -2.73 21.27
CA GLY A 127 -20.82 -3.32 20.71
C GLY A 127 -20.49 -4.44 19.71
N TRP A 128 -19.63 -4.18 18.72
CA TRP A 128 -19.18 -5.20 17.77
C TRP A 128 -18.46 -6.38 18.44
N ILE A 129 -17.61 -6.15 19.45
CA ILE A 129 -16.98 -7.22 20.26
C ILE A 129 -18.05 -8.07 20.95
N SER A 130 -19.08 -7.43 21.50
CA SER A 130 -20.18 -8.13 22.16
C SER A 130 -20.99 -8.99 21.18
N GLU A 131 -21.24 -8.49 19.98
CA GLU A 131 -21.87 -9.27 18.90
C GLU A 131 -21.02 -10.46 18.48
N LEU A 132 -19.70 -10.26 18.31
CA LEU A 132 -18.78 -11.34 17.96
C LEU A 132 -18.77 -12.46 19.02
N ARG A 133 -18.78 -12.11 20.30
CA ARG A 133 -18.83 -13.08 21.41
C ARG A 133 -20.12 -13.90 21.47
N GLN A 134 -21.19 -13.40 20.87
CA GLN A 134 -22.50 -14.05 20.84
C GLN A 134 -22.71 -14.93 19.60
N ARG A 135 -21.85 -14.81 18.58
CA ARG A 135 -21.88 -15.70 17.41
C ARG A 135 -21.46 -17.12 17.83
N LYS A 136 -22.29 -18.10 17.48
CA LYS A 136 -22.08 -19.53 17.76
C LYS A 136 -21.24 -20.18 16.68
#